data_AF-A0A0F9JJ67-F1
#
_entry.id   AF-A0A0F9JJ67-F1
#
_cell.length_a   1.000
_cell.length_b   1.000
_cell.length_c   1.000
_cell.angle_alpha   90.00
_cell.angle_beta   90.00
_cell.angle_gamma   90.00
#
_symmetry.space_group_name_H-M   'P 1'
#
loop_
_entity.id
_entity.type
_entity.pdbx_description
1 polymer ?
#
loop_
_entity_poly.entity_id
_entity_poly.type
_entity_poly.pdbx_seq_one_letter_code
_entity_poly.pdbx_strand_id
1 'polypeptide(L)' 'GQDIGRITLSRRVLQGAMSKHLIIFGEEKRAALERAMTLSALEAPVGAVLTDAKVHWAA' A
#
# COMPACT_ATOMS: atom_id res chain seq x y z
N GLY A 1 5.04 17.98 0.13
CA GLY A 1 4.38 17.30 -1.00
C GLY A 1 5.15 17.63 -2.25
N GLN A 2 5.15 16.76 -3.26
CA GLN A 2 5.82 17.06 -4.54
C GLN A 2 4.99 18.08 -5.34
N ASP A 3 5.60 19.15 -5.86
CA ASP A 3 4.95 20.27 -6.57
C ASP A 3 4.50 19.94 -8.01
N ILE A 4 4.24 18.66 -8.28
CA ILE A 4 3.74 18.19 -9.57
C ILE A 4 2.35 17.57 -9.39
N GLY A 5 1.45 17.86 -10.33
CA GLY A 5 0.11 17.25 -10.35
C GLY A 5 0.20 15.73 -10.43
N ARG A 6 -0.61 15.03 -9.62
CA ARG A 6 -0.63 13.57 -9.58
C ARG A 6 -1.94 13.04 -10.14
N ILE A 7 -1.83 12.00 -10.96
CA ILE A 7 -2.95 11.16 -11.35
C ILE A 7 -2.74 9.80 -10.68
N THR A 8 -3.79 9.22 -10.12
CA THR A 8 -3.75 7.91 -9.45
C THR A 8 -5.04 7.14 -9.73
N LEU A 9 -4.95 5.82 -9.71
CA LEU A 9 -6.13 4.96 -9.70
C LEU A 9 -6.88 5.14 -8.37
N SER A 10 -8.20 5.08 -8.44
CA SER A 10 -9.05 5.14 -7.25
C SER A 10 -9.00 3.80 -6.49
N ARG A 11 -9.29 3.85 -5.18
CA ARG A 11 -9.39 2.66 -4.33
C ARG A 11 -10.31 1.59 -4.93
N ARG A 12 -11.47 1.99 -5.47
CA ARG A 12 -12.43 1.06 -6.08
C ARG A 12 -11.83 0.30 -7.27
N VAL A 13 -11.05 0.99 -8.10
CA VAL A 13 -10.35 0.36 -9.24
C VAL A 13 -9.31 -0.64 -8.74
N LEU A 14 -8.51 -0.25 -7.74
CA LEU A 14 -7.50 -1.14 -7.15
C LEU A 14 -8.12 -2.36 -6.46
N GLN A 15 -9.27 -2.22 -5.80
CA GLN A 15 -9.98 -3.33 -5.16
C GLN A 15 -10.48 -4.37 -6.15
N GLY A 16 -10.85 -3.96 -7.38
CA GLY A 16 -11.30 -4.87 -8.43
C GLY A 16 -10.17 -5.59 -9.19
N ALA A 17 -8.91 -5.39 -8.82
CA ALA A 17 -7.78 -6.04 -9.48
C ALA A 17 -7.78 -7.56 -9.22
N MET A 18 -7.57 -8.36 -10.27
CA MET A 18 -7.47 -9.82 -10.16
C MET A 18 -6.29 -10.27 -9.29
N SER A 19 -5.23 -9.48 -9.24
CA SER A 19 -4.06 -9.75 -8.40
C SER A 19 -3.41 -8.44 -7.99
N LYS A 20 -3.02 -8.34 -6.71
CA LYS A 20 -2.34 -7.18 -6.13
C LYS A 20 -1.01 -7.63 -5.56
N HIS A 21 0.04 -6.89 -5.89
CA HIS A 21 1.39 -7.16 -5.42
C HIS A 21 1.94 -5.88 -4.80
N LEU A 22 2.29 -5.93 -3.51
CA LEU A 22 3.02 -4.86 -2.84
C LEU A 22 4.48 -5.28 -2.77
N ILE A 23 5.37 -4.44 -3.30
CA ILE A 23 6.81 -4.66 -3.27
C ILE A 23 7.42 -3.56 -2.39
N ILE A 24 8.16 -3.98 -1.37
CA ILE A 24 8.85 -3.09 -0.45
C ILE A 24 10.29 -3.57 -0.21
N PHE A 25 11.19 -2.63 0.08
CA PHE A 25 12.58 -2.92 0.39
C PHE A 25 12.98 -2.27 1.72
N GLY A 26 13.86 -2.94 2.46
CA GLY A 26 14.42 -2.46 3.71
C GLY A 26 13.48 -2.57 4.92
N GLU A 27 14.09 -2.58 6.09
CA GLU A 27 13.40 -2.74 7.37
C GLU A 27 12.44 -1.58 7.67
N GLU A 28 12.78 -0.34 7.28
CA GLU A 28 11.91 0.82 7.49
C GLU A 28 10.53 0.63 6.86
N LYS A 29 10.49 0.07 5.63
CA LYS A 29 9.22 -0.17 4.93
C LYS A 29 8.49 -1.39 5.46
N ARG A 30 9.20 -2.42 5.94
CA ARG A 30 8.60 -3.56 6.63
C ARG A 30 7.90 -3.11 7.92
N ALA A 31 8.58 -2.33 8.76
CA ALA A 31 8.00 -1.78 9.98
C ALA A 31 6.83 -0.80 9.70
N ALA A 32 6.91 -0.01 8.63
CA ALA A 32 5.79 0.84 8.21
C ALA A 32 4.58 0.02 7.75
N LEU A 33 4.79 -1.09 7.04
CA LEU A 33 3.73 -1.99 6.62
C LEU A 33 3.08 -2.68 7.83
N GLU A 34 3.86 -3.19 8.78
CA GLU A 34 3.35 -3.81 10.01
C GLU A 34 2.46 -2.84 10.80
N ARG A 35 2.87 -1.57 10.93
CA ARG A 35 2.03 -0.52 11.54
C ARG A 35 0.78 -0.21 10.72
N ALA A 36 0.88 -0.18 9.40
CA ALA A 36 -0.26 0.10 8.53
C ALA A 36 -1.37 -0.95 8.65
N MET A 37 -1.03 -2.19 8.99
CA MET A 37 -2.00 -3.27 9.19
C MET A 37 -2.91 -3.07 10.42
N THR A 38 -2.50 -2.23 11.38
CA THR A 38 -3.28 -1.96 12.61
C THR A 38 -4.02 -0.62 12.57
N LEU A 39 -3.76 0.21 11.56
CA LEU A 39 -4.31 1.56 11.44
C LEU A 39 -5.49 1.60 10.47
N SER A 40 -6.30 2.65 10.58
CA SER A 40 -7.35 2.88 9.59
C SER A 40 -6.74 3.23 8.22
N ALA A 41 -7.48 2.95 7.15
CA ALA A 41 -7.07 3.33 5.79
C ALA A 41 -6.96 4.86 5.57
N LEU A 42 -7.53 5.67 6.47
CA LEU A 42 -7.37 7.12 6.40
C LEU A 42 -5.98 7.55 6.91
N GLU A 43 -5.49 6.88 7.95
CA GLU A 43 -4.17 7.13 8.55
C GLU A 43 -3.06 6.42 7.78
N ALA A 44 -3.32 5.20 7.29
CA ALA A 44 -2.40 4.40 6.48
C ALA A 44 -3.07 3.96 5.16
N PRO A 45 -3.07 4.81 4.11
CA PRO A 45 -3.77 4.54 2.85
C PRO A 45 -3.37 3.25 2.13
N VAL A 46 -2.14 2.76 2.35
CA VAL A 46 -1.70 1.46 1.82
C VAL A 46 -2.56 0.30 2.34
N GLY A 47 -3.08 0.39 3.57
CA GLY A 47 -3.97 -0.62 4.15
C GLY A 47 -5.22 -0.89 3.30
N ALA A 48 -5.71 0.12 2.58
CA ALA A 48 -6.87 0.00 1.71
C ALA A 48 -6.67 -0.95 0.52
N VAL A 49 -5.42 -1.24 0.16
CA VAL A 49 -5.04 -2.10 -0.96
C VAL A 49 -4.42 -3.42 -0.52
N LEU A 50 -4.22 -3.65 0.79
CA LEU A 50 -3.58 -4.86 1.32
C LEU A 50 -4.49 -6.09 1.32
N THR A 51 -5.81 -5.92 1.38
CA THR A 51 -6.76 -7.05 1.30
C THR A 51 -6.46 -7.86 0.04
N ASP A 52 -6.19 -9.15 0.15
CA ASP A 52 -5.82 -10.06 -0.96
C ASP A 52 -4.55 -9.67 -1.74
N ALA A 53 -3.70 -8.80 -1.20
CA ALA A 53 -2.43 -8.47 -1.81
C ALA A 53 -1.33 -9.43 -1.38
N LYS A 54 -0.50 -9.86 -2.34
CA LYS A 54 0.76 -10.54 -2.07
C LYS A 54 1.84 -9.52 -1.75
N VAL A 55 2.42 -9.60 -0.56
CA VAL A 55 3.54 -8.74 -0.16
C VAL A 55 4.86 -9.44 -0.50
N HIS A 56 5.72 -8.75 -1.23
CA HIS A 56 7.11 -9.13 -1.49
C HIS A 56 8.01 -8.16 -0.75
N TRP A 57 8.96 -8.72 0.00
CA TRP A 57 9.92 -7.93 0.76
C TRP A 57 11.32 -8.50 0.60
N ALA A 58 12.29 -7.59 0.55
CA ALA A 58 13.71 -7.88 0.64
C ALA A 58 14.37 -6.89 1.60
N ALA A 59 15.33 -7.39 2.39
CA ALA A 59 16.11 -6.62 3.34
C ALA A 59 17.02 -5.59 2.64
#